data_AF-A0A7W9V5C5-F1
#
_entry.id   AF-A0A7W9V5C5-F1
#
_cell.length_a   1.000
_cell.length_b   1.000
_cell.length_c   1.000
_cell.angle_alpha   90.00
_cell.angle_beta   90.00
_cell.angle_gamma   90.00
#
_symmetry.space_group_name_H-M   'P 1'
#
loop_
_entity.id
_entity.type
_entity.pdbx_description
1 polymer ?
#
loop_
_entity_poly.entity_id
_entity_poly.type
_entity_poly.pdbx_seq_one_letter_code
_entity_poly.pdbx_strand_id
1 'polypeptide(L)'
;MPHVVHALARAPGKADHGYFQFPAWVEICRAKSQNEIPEDLRAAYLHSLTQLPSLVAAAPSRAWNPEFLACALAAIAAAKGQHAVAEVVLELTPDVAEEFMEWFSTR
;
A
#
# COMPACT_ATOMS: atom_id res chain seq x y z
N MET A 1 -1.66 -12.10 -4.10
CA MET A 1 -2.34 -10.93 -3.48
C MET A 1 -3.71 -11.26 -2.87
N PRO A 2 -4.67 -11.91 -3.57
CA PRO A 2 -6.03 -12.09 -3.03
C PRO A 2 -6.13 -12.78 -1.66
N HIS A 3 -5.32 -13.81 -1.41
CA HIS A 3 -5.29 -14.49 -0.11
C HIS A 3 -4.82 -13.60 1.04
N VAL A 4 -3.89 -12.67 0.79
CA VAL A 4 -3.40 -11.74 1.82
C VAL A 4 -4.48 -10.73 2.18
N VAL A 5 -5.17 -10.18 1.18
CA VAL A 5 -6.31 -9.26 1.40
C VAL A 5 -7.47 -9.98 2.09
N HIS A 6 -7.74 -11.23 1.72
CA HIS A 6 -8.73 -12.05 2.42
C HIS A 6 -8.37 -12.29 3.90
N ALA A 7 -7.10 -12.61 4.20
CA ALA A 7 -6.64 -12.76 5.57
C ALA A 7 -6.76 -11.44 6.37
N LEU A 8 -6.36 -10.33 5.75
CA LEU A 8 -6.48 -8.99 6.32
C LEU A 8 -7.95 -8.64 6.66
N ALA A 9 -8.88 -8.98 5.77
CA ALA A 9 -10.31 -8.73 5.97
C ALA A 9 -10.93 -9.47 7.17
N ARG A 10 -10.31 -10.56 7.65
CA ARG A 10 -10.82 -11.30 8.82
C ARG A 10 -10.57 -10.59 10.15
N ALA A 11 -9.51 -9.79 10.23
CA ALA A 11 -9.14 -9.08 11.46
C ALA A 11 -8.27 -7.85 11.17
N PRO A 12 -8.80 -6.80 10.51
CA PRO A 12 -8.01 -5.64 10.07
C PRO A 12 -7.31 -4.92 11.24
N GLY A 13 -7.95 -4.85 12.41
CA GLY A 13 -7.35 -4.24 13.61
C GLY A 13 -6.17 -5.00 14.22
N LYS A 14 -5.93 -6.26 13.81
CA LYS A 14 -4.76 -7.06 14.25
C LYS A 14 -3.65 -7.11 13.20
N ALA A 15 -3.88 -6.56 12.02
CA ALA A 15 -2.95 -6.66 10.91
C ALA A 15 -1.69 -5.84 11.18
N ASP A 16 -0.53 -6.43 10.98
CA ASP A 16 0.73 -5.69 11.01
C ASP A 16 0.93 -4.89 9.70
N HIS A 17 1.88 -3.94 9.68
CA HIS A 17 2.21 -3.10 8.52
C HIS A 17 2.46 -3.92 7.25
N GLY A 18 3.09 -5.10 7.38
CA GLY A 18 3.36 -6.01 6.27
C GLY A 18 2.12 -6.46 5.48
N TYR A 19 0.93 -6.48 6.11
CA TYR A 19 -0.32 -6.83 5.41
C TYR A 19 -0.81 -5.74 4.45
N PHE A 20 -0.33 -4.51 4.60
CA PHE A 20 -0.58 -3.41 3.67
C PHE A 20 0.61 -3.16 2.74
N GLN A 21 1.83 -3.30 3.26
CA GLN A 21 3.06 -3.18 2.48
C GLN A 21 3.09 -4.18 1.32
N PHE A 22 2.79 -5.45 1.60
CA PHE A 22 2.93 -6.51 0.60
C PHE A 22 1.99 -6.31 -0.60
N PRO A 23 0.67 -6.08 -0.43
CA PRO A 23 -0.20 -5.74 -1.56
C PRO A 23 0.23 -4.49 -2.33
N ALA A 24 0.69 -3.44 -1.64
CA ALA A 24 1.18 -2.22 -2.28
C ALA A 24 2.41 -2.51 -3.15
N TRP A 25 3.39 -3.24 -2.60
CA TRP A 25 4.63 -3.59 -3.30
C TRP A 25 4.40 -4.49 -4.51
N VAL A 26 3.50 -5.46 -4.40
CA VAL A 26 3.10 -6.31 -5.54
C VAL A 26 2.57 -5.46 -6.69
N GLU A 27 1.71 -4.47 -6.39
CA GLU A 27 1.14 -3.60 -7.41
C GLU A 27 2.16 -2.62 -8.02
N ILE A 28 3.07 -2.08 -7.20
CA ILE A 28 4.19 -1.26 -7.67
C ILE A 28 5.07 -2.05 -8.64
N CYS A 29 5.52 -3.24 -8.24
CA CYS A 29 6.35 -4.11 -9.07
C CYS A 29 5.63 -4.52 -10.36
N ARG A 30 4.33 -4.82 -10.29
CA ARG A 30 3.51 -5.14 -11.48
C ARG A 30 3.50 -3.97 -12.46
N ALA A 31 3.23 -2.76 -11.97
CA ALA A 31 3.18 -1.55 -12.78
C ALA A 31 4.55 -1.24 -13.43
N LYS A 32 5.64 -1.34 -12.66
CA LYS A 32 7.02 -1.09 -13.16
C LYS A 32 7.46 -2.09 -14.21
N SER A 33 7.10 -3.37 -14.03
CA SER A 33 7.46 -4.43 -14.96
C SER A 33 6.50 -4.53 -16.16
N GLN A 34 5.44 -3.71 -16.19
CA GLN A 34 4.34 -3.79 -17.17
C GLN A 34 3.75 -5.20 -17.28
N ASN A 35 3.76 -5.96 -16.17
CA ASN A 35 3.26 -7.32 -16.15
C ASN A 35 1.73 -7.29 -16.20
N GLU A 36 1.18 -7.97 -17.21
CA GLU A 36 -0.26 -8.19 -17.29
C GLU A 36 -0.71 -9.18 -16.22
N ILE A 37 -1.91 -8.94 -15.68
CA ILE A 37 -2.55 -9.88 -14.77
C ILE A 37 -3.15 -11.00 -15.63
N PRO A 38 -2.86 -12.28 -15.34
CA PRO A 38 -3.51 -13.41 -16.00
C PRO A 38 -5.03 -13.28 -15.95
N GLU A 39 -5.72 -13.59 -17.06
CA GLU A 39 -7.15 -13.30 -17.23
C GLU A 39 -8.02 -14.01 -16.18
N ASP A 40 -7.65 -15.24 -15.85
CA ASP A 40 -8.29 -16.07 -14.82
C ASP A 40 -8.16 -15.49 -13.40
N LEU A 41 -7.13 -14.67 -13.15
CA LEU A 41 -6.87 -14.02 -11.86
C LEU A 41 -7.31 -12.55 -11.82
N ARG A 42 -7.57 -11.92 -12.97
CA ARG A 42 -7.83 -10.48 -13.11
C ARG A 42 -8.93 -9.99 -12.18
N ALA A 43 -10.09 -10.64 -12.21
CA ALA A 43 -11.25 -10.23 -11.42
C ALA A 43 -10.96 -10.27 -9.91
N ALA A 44 -10.40 -11.38 -9.43
CA ALA A 44 -10.06 -11.56 -8.01
C ALA A 44 -8.97 -10.57 -7.55
N TYR A 45 -7.99 -10.31 -8.42
CA TYR A 45 -6.90 -9.37 -8.16
C TYR A 45 -7.44 -7.93 -8.02
N LEU A 46 -8.20 -7.45 -9.01
CA LEU A 46 -8.75 -6.10 -8.99
C LEU A 46 -9.72 -5.90 -7.82
N HIS A 47 -10.57 -6.89 -7.55
CA HIS A 47 -11.44 -6.86 -6.37
C HIS A 47 -10.62 -6.67 -5.08
N SER A 48 -9.54 -7.43 -4.92
CA SER A 48 -8.68 -7.35 -3.74
C SER A 48 -8.03 -5.95 -3.58
N LEU A 49 -7.61 -5.31 -4.68
CA LEU A 49 -7.11 -3.92 -4.62
C LEU A 49 -8.17 -2.95 -4.13
N THR A 50 -9.41 -3.06 -4.64
CA THR A 50 -10.50 -2.14 -4.26
C THR A 50 -10.87 -2.22 -2.78
N GLN A 51 -10.54 -3.32 -2.09
CA GLN A 51 -10.79 -3.50 -0.67
C GLN A 51 -9.78 -2.79 0.23
N LEU A 52 -8.54 -2.55 -0.25
CA LEU A 52 -7.45 -2.01 0.58
C LEU A 52 -7.81 -0.70 1.30
N PRO A 53 -8.42 0.32 0.67
CA PRO A 53 -8.75 1.56 1.37
C PRO A 53 -9.73 1.36 2.52
N SER A 54 -10.74 0.50 2.34
CA SER A 54 -11.72 0.18 3.39
C SER A 54 -11.08 -0.60 4.54
N LEU A 55 -10.11 -1.48 4.24
CA LEU A 55 -9.38 -2.25 5.25
C LEU A 55 -8.43 -1.37 6.08
N VAL A 56 -7.78 -0.38 5.45
CA VAL A 56 -7.00 0.65 6.15
C VAL A 56 -7.91 1.45 7.08
N ALA A 57 -9.07 1.91 6.57
CA ALA A 57 -10.05 2.66 7.37
C ALA A 57 -10.61 1.84 8.55
N ALA A 58 -10.62 0.51 8.45
CA ALA A 58 -11.05 -0.42 9.49
C ALA A 58 -9.96 -0.78 10.51
N ALA A 59 -8.76 -0.20 10.42
CA ALA A 59 -7.70 -0.31 11.42
C ALA A 59 -7.58 0.88 12.44
N PRO A 60 -8.65 1.60 12.85
CA PRO A 60 -8.52 2.89 13.53
C PRO A 60 -8.30 2.79 15.06
N SER A 61 -8.20 1.60 15.65
CA SER A 61 -8.17 1.44 17.11
C SER A 61 -6.77 1.44 17.74
N ARG A 62 -5.69 1.43 16.95
CA ARG A 62 -4.31 1.48 17.46
C ARG A 62 -3.61 2.76 17.01
N ALA A 63 -2.70 3.29 17.83
CA ALA A 63 -1.79 4.32 17.36
C ALA A 63 -0.97 3.77 16.17
N TRP A 64 -0.96 4.50 15.06
CA TRP A 64 -0.15 4.12 13.90
C TRP A 64 1.28 4.60 14.13
N ASN A 65 2.22 3.67 14.12
CA ASN A 65 3.62 4.04 14.01
C ASN A 65 3.92 4.52 12.57
N PRO A 66 5.05 5.23 12.34
CA PRO A 66 5.39 5.76 11.02
C PRO A 66 5.39 4.69 9.90
N GLU A 67 5.91 3.50 10.21
CA GLU A 67 5.97 2.36 9.28
C GLU A 67 4.57 1.90 8.85
N PHE A 68 3.64 1.76 9.79
CA PHE A 68 2.26 1.40 9.47
C PHE A 68 1.57 2.48 8.65
N LEU A 69 1.77 3.76 8.98
CA LEU A 69 1.21 4.88 8.23
C LEU A 69 1.68 4.84 6.77
N ALA A 70 3.00 4.70 6.55
CA ALA A 70 3.57 4.59 5.21
C ALA A 70 2.97 3.41 4.43
N CYS A 71 2.93 2.22 5.02
CA CYS A 71 2.37 1.03 4.38
C CYS A 71 0.87 1.18 4.06
N ALA A 72 0.09 1.79 4.96
CA ALA A 72 -1.33 2.03 4.78
C ALA A 72 -1.60 3.05 3.65
N LEU A 73 -0.86 4.16 3.62
CA LEU A 73 -0.95 5.17 2.57
C LEU A 73 -0.52 4.61 1.21
N ALA A 74 0.55 3.83 1.16
CA ALA A 74 1.00 3.15 -0.05
C ALA A 74 -0.04 2.17 -0.58
N ALA A 75 -0.70 1.39 0.28
CA ALA A 75 -1.78 0.50 -0.11
C ALA A 75 -2.98 1.25 -0.71
N ILE A 76 -3.33 2.42 -0.15
CA ILE A 76 -4.38 3.28 -0.71
C ILE A 76 -3.95 3.82 -2.09
N ALA A 77 -2.73 4.36 -2.21
CA ALA A 77 -2.22 4.90 -3.47
C ALA A 77 -2.18 3.82 -4.56
N ALA A 78 -1.67 2.62 -4.25
CA ALA A 78 -1.66 1.47 -5.15
C ALA A 78 -3.08 1.08 -5.60
N ALA A 79 -4.04 1.00 -4.66
CA ALA A 79 -5.43 0.70 -4.98
C ALA A 79 -6.11 1.76 -5.87
N LYS A 80 -5.60 2.99 -5.90
CA LYS A 80 -6.07 4.08 -6.78
C LYS A 80 -5.29 4.20 -8.09
N GLY A 81 -4.38 3.26 -8.38
CA GLY A 81 -3.55 3.27 -9.57
C GLY A 81 -2.41 4.30 -9.53
N GLN A 82 -2.16 4.92 -8.37
CA GLN A 82 -1.11 5.92 -8.18
C GLN A 82 0.20 5.24 -7.78
N HIS A 83 0.72 4.37 -8.65
CA HIS A 83 1.84 3.48 -8.32
C HIS A 83 3.12 4.21 -7.95
N ALA A 84 3.46 5.31 -8.63
CA ALA A 84 4.63 6.12 -8.32
C ALA A 84 4.52 6.78 -6.93
N VAL A 85 3.32 7.25 -6.57
CA VAL A 85 3.05 7.78 -5.23
C VAL A 85 3.15 6.67 -4.18
N ALA A 86 2.61 5.49 -4.47
CA ALA A 86 2.68 4.35 -3.58
C ALA A 86 4.14 3.96 -3.28
N GLU A 87 5.00 3.95 -4.30
CA GLU A 87 6.43 3.67 -4.16
C GLU A 87 7.13 4.73 -3.30
N VAL A 88 6.97 6.01 -3.62
CA VAL A 88 7.56 7.10 -2.85
C VAL A 88 7.14 7.03 -1.37
N VAL A 89 5.85 6.80 -1.11
CA VAL A 89 5.33 6.73 0.26
C VAL A 89 5.92 5.57 1.07
N LEU A 90 6.27 4.44 0.44
CA LEU A 90 6.95 3.34 1.15
C LEU A 90 8.39 3.68 1.55
N GLU A 91 9.05 4.53 0.77
CA GLU A 91 10.43 4.95 1.02
C GLU A 91 10.53 6.17 1.96
N LEU A 92 9.43 6.91 2.16
CA LEU A 92 9.35 8.09 3.03
C LEU A 92 9.33 7.71 4.52
N THR A 93 10.48 7.30 5.04
CA THR A 93 10.73 7.32 6.48
C THR A 93 10.72 8.78 6.99
N PRO A 94 10.56 9.03 8.30
CA PRO A 94 10.61 10.40 8.84
C PRO A 94 11.87 11.18 8.41
N ASP A 95 13.04 10.55 8.52
CA ASP A 95 14.32 11.17 8.14
C ASP A 95 14.37 11.47 6.63
N VAL A 96 13.94 10.51 5.79
CA VAL A 96 13.91 10.68 4.33
C VAL A 96 12.89 11.76 3.92
N ALA A 97 11.78 11.88 4.64
CA ALA A 97 10.77 12.90 4.38
C ALA A 97 11.30 14.31 4.70
N GLU A 98 12.06 14.47 5.78
CA GLU A 98 12.73 15.73 6.12
C GLU A 98 13.78 16.09 5.05
N GLU A 99 14.69 15.17 4.72
CA GLU A 99 15.69 15.34 3.66
C GLU A 99 15.04 15.69 2.30
N PHE A 100 13.94 15.02 1.96
CA PHE A 100 13.19 15.27 0.73
C PHE A 100 12.64 16.70 0.70
N MET A 101 12.07 17.19 1.81
CA MET A 101 11.50 18.54 1.87
C MET A 101 12.59 19.62 1.81
N GLU A 102 13.75 19.40 2.43
CA GLU A 102 14.91 20.28 2.31
C GLU A 102 15.38 20.37 0.86
N TRP A 103 15.62 19.23 0.21
CA TRP A 103 15.97 19.18 -1.20
C TRP A 103 14.91 19.85 -2.09
N PHE A 104 13.63 19.53 -1.87
CA PHE A 104 12.52 20.07 -2.67
C PHE A 104 12.44 21.60 -2.58
N SER A 105 12.74 22.18 -1.42
CA SER A 105 12.73 23.63 -1.20
C SER A 105 13.89 24.39 -1.88
N THR A 106 14.97 23.67 -2.22
CA THR A 106 16.18 24.24 -2.86
C THR A 106 16.22 24.04 -4.37
N ARG A 107 15.21 23.35 -4.93
CA ARG A 107 15.08 23.05 -6.35
C ARG A 107 14.39 24.18 -7.11
#